data_AF-A0A6N7P9I2-F1
#
_entry.id   AF-A0A6N7P9I2-F1
#
_cell.length_a   1.000
_cell.length_b   1.000
_cell.length_c   1.000
_cell.angle_alpha   90.00
_cell.angle_beta   90.00
_cell.angle_gamma   90.00
#
_symmetry.space_group_name_H-M   'P 1'
#
loop_
_entity.id
_entity.type
_entity.pdbx_description
1 polymer ?
#
loop_
_entity_poly.entity_id
_entity_poly.type
_entity_poly.pdbx_seq_one_letter_code
_entity_poly.pdbx_strand_id
1 'polypeptide(L)' 'MLESIEFTAVFGDEHKKVRLSEPNGGGGGYHIYINNYYHGTIKKVNYEWVGHLNRASELTSADISILADIIENSV' A
#
# COMPACT_ATOMS: atom_id res chain seq x y z
N MET A 1 -16.18 -6.67 4.36
CA MET A 1 -15.23 -6.18 3.33
C MET A 1 -14.33 -5.20 4.04
N LEU A 2 -13.01 -5.36 3.97
CA LEU A 2 -12.08 -4.50 4.70
C LEU A 2 -11.86 -3.23 3.88
N GLU A 3 -12.53 -2.13 4.24
CA GLU A 3 -12.52 -0.90 3.44
C GLU A 3 -11.14 -0.21 3.41
N SER A 4 -10.35 -0.42 4.48
CA SER A 4 -8.97 0.08 4.58
C SER A 4 -8.15 -0.62 5.68
N ILE A 5 -6.84 -0.70 5.46
CA ILE A 5 -5.82 -1.08 6.46
C ILE A 5 -5.06 0.19 6.86
N GLU A 6 -4.96 0.48 8.15
CA GLU A 6 -4.20 1.61 8.68
C GLU A 6 -3.14 1.15 9.69
N PHE A 7 -1.91 1.66 9.55
CA PHE A 7 -0.82 1.38 10.47
C PHE A 7 0.20 2.53 10.48
N THR A 8 1.12 2.50 11.44
CA THR A 8 2.26 3.42 11.48
C THR A 8 3.53 2.67 11.07
N ALA A 9 4.26 3.23 10.10
CA ALA A 9 5.54 2.69 9.66
C ALA A 9 6.66 3.70 9.91
N VAL A 10 7.88 3.19 10.04
CA VAL A 10 9.09 3.99 10.29
C VAL A 10 9.87 4.12 8.99
N PHE A 11 10.08 5.36 8.55
CA PHE A 11 10.85 5.73 7.37
C PHE A 11 12.09 6.49 7.84
N GLY A 12 13.22 5.79 8.01
CA GLY A 12 14.38 6.37 8.68
C GLY A 12 14.06 6.66 10.15
N ASP A 13 14.13 7.93 10.55
CA ASP A 13 13.78 8.39 11.91
C ASP A 13 12.33 8.91 12.01
N GLU A 14 11.57 8.89 10.90
CA GLU A 14 10.22 9.44 10.85
C GLU A 14 9.15 8.36 11.02
N HIS A 15 8.18 8.61 11.90
CA HIS A 15 6.95 7.83 11.98
C HIS A 15 5.91 8.39 11.01
N LYS A 16 5.47 7.60 10.04
CA LYS A 16 4.46 7.99 9.05
C LYS A 16 3.22 7.10 9.17
N LYS A 17 2.04 7.70 9.08
CA LYS A 17 0.77 6.96 9.00
C LYS A 17 0.60 6.42 7.58
N VAL A 18 0.44 5.12 7.45
CA VAL A 18 0.17 4.44 6.18
C VAL A 18 -1.27 3.97 6.17
N ARG A 19 -1.98 4.25 5.08
CA ARG A 19 -3.34 3.79 4.83
C ARG A 19 -3.41 3.12 3.47
N LEU A 20 -3.82 1.86 3.45
CA LEU A 20 -4.17 1.11 2.26
C LEU A 20 -5.69 1.12 2.15
N SER A 21 -6.24 1.61 1.04
CA SER A 21 -7.68 1.75 0.87
C SER A 21 -8.12 1.10 -0.44
N GLU A 22 -9.10 0.20 -0.36
CA GLU A 22 -9.68 -0.41 -1.56
C GLU A 22 -10.50 0.64 -2.33
N PRO A 23 -10.28 0.82 -3.64
CA PRO A 23 -11.20 1.60 -4.46
C PRO A 23 -12.54 0.89 -4.57
N ASN A 24 -13.63 1.63 -4.40
CA ASN A 24 -15.00 1.13 -4.59
C ASN A 24 -15.12 0.42 -5.95
N GLY A 25 -15.33 -0.90 -5.95
CA GLY A 25 -15.46 -1.70 -7.18
C GLY A 25 -14.56 -2.93 -7.31
N GLY A 26 -13.85 -3.36 -6.25
CA GLY A 26 -13.38 -4.76 -6.13
C GLY A 26 -12.30 -5.20 -7.13
N GLY A 27 -11.43 -4.28 -7.55
CA GLY A 27 -10.38 -4.56 -8.54
C GLY A 27 -9.12 -5.26 -8.02
N GLY A 28 -9.13 -5.85 -6.81
CA GLY A 28 -8.00 -6.62 -6.26
C GLY A 28 -6.74 -5.81 -5.98
N GLY A 29 -6.88 -4.52 -5.65
CA GLY A 29 -5.77 -3.64 -5.34
C GLY A 29 -6.14 -2.51 -4.39
N TYR A 30 -5.12 -1.88 -3.81
CA TYR A 30 -5.22 -0.83 -2.80
C TYR A 30 -4.54 0.45 -3.28
N HIS A 31 -5.12 1.58 -2.93
CA HIS A 31 -4.46 2.87 -2.96
C HIS A 31 -3.55 3.01 -1.75
N ILE A 32 -2.31 3.45 -1.96
CA ILE A 32 -1.33 3.67 -0.89
C ILE A 32 -1.35 5.15 -0.53
N TYR A 33 -1.63 5.43 0.75
CA TYR A 33 -1.53 6.77 1.32
C TYR A 33 -0.50 6.80 2.43
N ILE A 34 0.38 7.80 2.43
CA ILE A 34 1.33 8.08 3.51
C ILE A 34 1.08 9.49 4.01
N ASN A 35 0.78 9.65 5.30
CA ASN A 35 0.36 10.92 5.91
C ASN A 35 -0.77 11.62 5.10
N ASN A 36 -1.73 10.83 4.61
CA ASN A 36 -2.84 11.24 3.75
C ASN A 36 -2.48 11.69 2.32
N TYR A 37 -1.22 11.65 1.92
CA TYR A 37 -0.81 11.89 0.53
C TYR A 37 -0.87 10.60 -0.27
N TYR A 38 -1.32 10.66 -1.52
CA TYR A 38 -1.39 9.49 -2.40
C TYR A 38 -0.01 9.18 -3.00
N HIS A 39 0.46 7.95 -2.82
CA HIS A 39 1.77 7.48 -3.30
C HIS A 39 1.71 6.53 -4.49
N GLY A 40 0.52 6.03 -4.83
CA GLY A 40 0.32 5.09 -5.93
C GLY A 40 -0.65 3.98 -5.58
N THR A 41 -0.59 2.90 -6.34
CA THR A 41 -1.40 1.69 -6.11
C THR A 41 -0.54 0.45 -5.92
N ILE A 42 -1.09 -0.54 -5.24
CA ILE A 42 -0.58 -1.91 -5.18
C ILE A 42 -1.72 -2.85 -5.59
N LYS A 43 -1.48 -3.79 -6.50
CA LYS A 43 -2.50 -4.73 -6.97
C LYS A 43 -1.92 -6.09 -7.27
N LYS A 44 -2.73 -7.14 -7.17
CA LYS A 44 -2.31 -8.50 -7.50
C LYS A 44 -2.48 -8.75 -9.00
N VAL A 45 -1.40 -9.07 -9.71
CA VAL A 45 -1.35 -9.40 -11.14
C VAL A 45 -0.61 -10.72 -11.29
N ASN A 46 -1.21 -11.72 -11.96
CA ASN A 46 -0.61 -13.04 -12.13
C ASN A 46 -0.10 -13.66 -10.81
N TYR A 47 -0.87 -13.53 -9.73
CA TYR A 47 -0.54 -13.98 -8.37
C TYR A 47 0.59 -13.21 -7.66
N GLU A 48 1.18 -12.20 -8.29
CA GLU A 48 2.21 -11.36 -7.68
C GLU A 48 1.66 -9.96 -7.37
N TRP A 49 2.10 -9.37 -6.26
CA TRP A 49 1.75 -8.00 -5.91
C TRP A 49 2.67 -7.02 -6.63
N VAL A 50 2.08 -6.12 -7.41
CA VAL A 50 2.79 -5.13 -8.22
C VAL A 50 2.40 -3.72 -7.78
N GLY A 51 3.41 -2.89 -7.52
CA GLY A 51 3.25 -1.48 -7.20
C GLY A 51 3.31 -0.60 -8.44
N HIS A 52 2.33 0.29 -8.60
CA HIS A 52 2.37 1.41 -9.54
C HIS A 52 2.51 2.71 -8.76
N LEU A 53 3.75 3.12 -8.55
CA LEU A 53 4.11 4.23 -7.68
C LEU A 53 4.23 5.54 -8.44
N ASN A 54 3.88 6.63 -7.77
CA ASN A 54 4.14 7.98 -8.27
C ASN A 54 5.65 8.18 -8.44
N ARG A 55 6.07 8.97 -9.43
CA ARG A 55 7.49 9.23 -9.70
C ARG A 55 8.26 9.81 -8.50
N ALA A 56 7.57 10.55 -7.65
CA ALA A 56 8.13 11.15 -6.43
C ALA A 56 7.94 10.27 -5.18
N SER A 57 7.44 9.04 -5.33
CA SER A 57 7.27 8.14 -4.19
C SER A 57 8.64 7.68 -3.69
N GLU A 58 8.83 7.73 -2.38
CA GLU A 58 10.02 7.19 -1.70
C GLU A 58 9.96 5.66 -1.56
N LEU A 59 8.82 5.05 -1.92
CA LEU A 59 8.62 3.61 -1.82
C LEU A 59 9.44 2.86 -2.88
N THR A 60 10.03 1.76 -2.44
CA THR A 60 10.84 0.84 -3.24
C THR A 60 10.07 -0.46 -3.51
N SER A 61 10.63 -1.33 -4.35
CA SER A 61 10.09 -2.68 -4.57
C SER A 61 10.06 -3.52 -3.28
N ALA A 62 10.99 -3.29 -2.34
CA ALA A 62 11.00 -3.98 -1.06
C ALA A 62 9.81 -3.55 -0.18
N ASP A 63 9.46 -2.26 -0.20
CA ASP A 63 8.29 -1.75 0.50
C ASP A 63 7.00 -2.36 -0.07
N ILE A 64 6.92 -2.54 -1.40
CA ILE A 64 5.78 -3.22 -2.03
C ILE A 64 5.61 -4.65 -1.50
N SER A 65 6.70 -5.41 -1.33
CA SER A 65 6.64 -6.76 -0.73
C SER A 65 6.11 -6.73 0.70
N ILE A 66 6.57 -5.78 1.53
CA ILE A 66 6.08 -5.63 2.91
C ILE A 66 4.59 -5.27 2.93
N LEU A 67 4.17 -4.33 2.07
CA LEU A 67 2.76 -3.95 1.96
C LEU A 67 1.89 -5.13 1.51
N ALA A 68 2.40 -5.95 0.58
CA ALA A 68 1.74 -7.18 0.14
C ALA A 68 1.55 -8.17 1.29
N ASP A 69 2.60 -8.42 2.07
CA ASP A 69 2.52 -9.31 3.23
C ASP A 69 1.50 -8.81 4.26
N ILE A 70 1.47 -7.49 4.52
CA ILE A 70 0.47 -6.89 5.43
C ILE A 70 -0.95 -7.12 4.91
N ILE A 71 -1.18 -6.92 3.61
CA ILE A 71 -2.48 -7.15 2.98
C ILE A 71 -2.89 -8.63 3.14
N GLU A 72 -2.01 -9.57 2.81
CA GLU A 72 -2.34 -11.01 2.86
C GLU A 72 -2.60 -11.51 4.29
N ASN A 73 -2.01 -10.88 5.31
CA ASN A 73 -2.26 -11.21 6.71
C ASN A 73 -3.45 -10.45 7.33
N SER A 74 -4.05 -9.51 6.61
CA SER A 74 -5.19 -8.69 7.09
C SER A 74 -6.55 -9.12 6.51
N VAL A 75 -6.57 -10.02 5.52
CA VAL A 75 -7.77 -10.53 4.82
C VAL A 75 -8.06 -11.96 5.26
#